data_AF-A0A957CFH3-F1
#
_entry.id   AF-A0A957CFH3-F1
#
_cell.length_a   1.000
_cell.length_b   1.000
_cell.length_c   1.000
_cell.angle_alpha   90.00
_cell.angle_beta   90.00
_cell.angle_gamma   90.00
#
_symmetry.space_group_name_H-M   'P 1'
#
loop_
_entity.id
_entity.type
_entity.pdbx_description
1 polymer ?
#
loop_
_entity_poly.entity_id
_entity_poly.type
_entity_poly.pdbx_seq_one_letter_code
_entity_poly.pdbx_strand_id
1 'polypeptide(L)' 'MSAERTDSYIAYLIRLWHESPDVWRGMLADPHTGERRYFTDADELLAFLREQIEQKSSRHEAHSSTAGNQ' A
#
# COMPACT_ATOMS: atom_id res chain seq x y z
N MET A 1 -25.27 -10.73 -4.49
CA MET A 1 -24.08 -10.12 -5.13
C MET A 1 -22.93 -10.31 -4.18
N SER A 2 -22.20 -11.41 -4.34
CA SER A 2 -21.14 -11.84 -3.43
C SER A 2 -19.97 -10.86 -3.48
N ALA A 3 -19.71 -10.16 -2.38
CA ALA A 3 -18.54 -9.30 -2.21
C ALA A 3 -17.33 -10.18 -1.89
N GLU A 4 -16.80 -10.87 -2.89
CA GLU A 4 -15.74 -11.86 -2.73
C GLU A 4 -14.53 -11.48 -3.60
N ARG A 5 -13.97 -10.28 -3.40
CA ARG A 5 -12.71 -9.82 -4.06
C ARG A 5 -11.89 -8.83 -3.20
N THR A 6 -11.96 -8.91 -1.88
CA THR A 6 -11.39 -7.86 -1.01
C THR A 6 -9.95 -8.10 -0.55
N ASP A 7 -9.33 -9.24 -0.90
CA ASP A 7 -7.99 -9.56 -0.35
C ASP A 7 -6.84 -8.79 -1.03
N SER A 8 -7.02 -8.39 -2.30
CA SER A 8 -5.99 -7.76 -3.13
C SER A 8 -6.14 -6.24 -3.31
N TYR A 9 -7.08 -5.59 -2.62
CA TYR A 9 -7.25 -4.15 -2.69
C TYR A 9 -6.36 -3.43 -1.66
N ILE A 10 -5.66 -2.39 -2.11
CA ILE A 10 -4.85 -1.47 -1.30
C ILE A 10 -5.25 -0.06 -1.68
N ALA A 11 -5.47 0.79 -0.68
CA ALA A 11 -5.76 2.21 -0.87
C ALA A 11 -4.96 3.06 0.11
N TYR A 12 -4.41 4.16 -0.39
CA TYR A 12 -3.78 5.21 0.42
C TYR A 12 -4.19 6.59 -0.10
N LEU A 13 -4.39 7.54 0.82
CA LEU A 13 -4.41 8.96 0.47
C LEU A 13 -2.98 9.49 0.52
N ILE A 14 -2.49 10.02 -0.59
CA ILE A 14 -1.18 10.68 -0.68
C ILE A 14 -1.35 12.19 -0.53
N ARG A 15 -0.57 12.80 0.35
CA ARG A 15 -0.42 14.25 0.46
C ARG A 15 1.04 14.60 0.20
N LEU A 16 1.27 15.51 -0.74
CA LEU A 16 2.57 16.08 -1.02
C LEU A 16 2.50 17.58 -0.79
N TRP A 17 3.52 18.14 -0.14
CA TRP A 17 3.62 19.58 0.05
C TRP A 17 5.08 20.01 0.08
N HIS A 18 5.28 21.29 -0.17
CA HIS A 18 6.58 21.92 -0.11
C HIS A 18 6.79 22.48 1.30
N GLU A 19 7.87 22.09 1.94
CA GLU A 19 8.26 22.66 3.23
C GLU A 19 9.22 23.84 3.06
N SER A 20 10.05 23.80 2.01
CA SER A 20 10.97 24.87 1.60
C SER A 20 11.30 24.73 0.11
N PRO A 21 11.90 25.75 -0.55
CA PRO A 21 12.16 25.80 -2.00
C PRO A 21 12.66 24.51 -2.67
N ASP A 22 13.44 23.70 -1.94
CA ASP A 22 14.06 22.48 -2.45
C ASP A 22 13.63 21.21 -1.70
N VAL A 23 12.68 21.31 -0.77
CA VAL A 23 12.27 20.21 0.11
C VAL A 23 10.80 19.88 -0.07
N TRP A 24 10.56 18.72 -0.67
CA TRP A 24 9.25 18.09 -0.70
C TRP A 24 9.06 17.16 0.50
N ARG A 25 7.85 17.18 1.05
CA ARG A 25 7.39 16.25 2.08
C ARG A 25 6.22 15.45 1.56
N GLY A 26 6.15 14.21 2.00
CA GLY A 26 5.06 13.30 1.71
C GLY A 26 4.40 12.78 2.97
N MET A 27 3.11 12.48 2.87
CA MET A 27 2.38 11.69 3.86
C MET A 27 1.48 10.71 3.13
N LEU A 28 1.48 9.46 3.60
CA LEU A 28 0.47 8.47 3.28
C LEU A 28 -0.46 8.30 4.47
N ALA A 29 -1.76 8.24 4.19
CA ALA A 29 -2.78 7.86 5.15
C ALA A 29 -3.54 6.64 4.65
N ASP A 30 -3.60 5.59 5.47
CA ASP A 30 -4.42 4.43 5.22
C ASP A 30 -5.88 4.73 5.64
N PRO A 31 -6.86 4.69 4.72
CA PRO A 31 -8.26 4.98 5.04
C PRO A 31 -8.93 3.86 5.85
N HIS A 32 -8.37 2.64 5.87
CA HIS A 32 -8.92 1.50 6.58
C HIS A 32 -8.43 1.42 8.03
N THR A 33 -7.15 1.70 8.27
CA THR A 33 -6.53 1.62 9.61
C THR A 33 -6.38 2.99 10.29
N GLY A 34 -6.39 4.07 9.51
CA GLY A 34 -6.07 5.41 10.00
C GLY A 34 -4.57 5.64 10.23
N GLU A 35 -3.71 4.67 9.94
CA GLU A 35 -2.25 4.82 10.04
C GLU A 35 -1.77 5.93 9.12
N ARG A 36 -0.83 6.75 9.61
CA ARG A 36 -0.20 7.82 8.84
C ARG A 36 1.30 7.63 8.87
N ARG A 37 1.92 7.74 7.69
CA ARG A 37 3.36 7.66 7.52
C ARG A 37 3.86 8.88 6.78
N TYR A 38 4.93 9.48 7.29
CA TYR A 38 5.53 10.68 6.71
C TYR A 38 6.84 10.30 6.01
N PHE A 39 7.13 11.02 4.92
CA PHE A 39 8.29 10.81 4.08
C PHE A 39 8.97 12.15 3.82
N THR A 40 10.29 12.14 3.88
CA THR A 40 11.14 13.30 3.58
C THR A 40 11.72 13.25 2.18
N ASP A 41 11.55 12.12 1.50
CA ASP A 41 12.10 11.79 0.20
C ASP A 41 11.04 11.05 -0.66
N ALA A 42 11.02 11.33 -1.97
CA ALA A 42 10.02 10.77 -2.86
C ALA A 42 10.31 9.30 -3.23
N ASP A 43 11.58 8.92 -3.31
CA ASP A 43 11.99 7.55 -3.61
C ASP A 43 11.67 6.63 -2.43
N GLU A 44 11.86 7.07 -1.19
CA GLU A 44 11.42 6.34 0.01
C GLU A 44 9.90 6.07 0.01
N LEU A 45 9.10 7.08 -0.35
CA LEU A 45 7.64 6.95 -0.45
C LEU A 45 7.25 5.91 -1.51
N LEU A 46 7.86 5.98 -2.69
CA LEU A 46 7.58 5.05 -3.79
C LEU A 46 8.07 3.64 -3.49
N ALA A 47 9.23 3.50 -2.84
CA ALA A 47 9.75 2.20 -2.39
C ALA A 47 8.79 1.54 -1.41
N PHE A 48 8.27 2.28 -0.43
CA PHE A 48 7.27 1.77 0.49
C PHE A 48 6.00 1.29 -0.24
N LEU A 49 5.46 2.07 -1.18
CA LEU A 49 4.27 1.66 -1.94
C LEU A 49 4.50 0.38 -2.76
N ARG A 50 5.68 0.24 -3.37
CA ARG A 50 6.07 -0.98 -4.10
C ARG A 50 6.07 -2.20 -3.18
N GLU A 51 6.68 -2.08 -2.01
CA GLU A 51 6.71 -3.15 -1.02
C GLU A 51 5.30 -3.59 -0.59
N GLN A 52 4.38 -2.63 -0.35
CA GLN A 52 2.98 -2.96 0.00
C GLN A 52 2.28 -3.76 -1.10
N ILE A 53 2.52 -3.41 -2.37
CA ILE A 53 1.97 -4.12 -3.53
C ILE A 53 2.52 -5.55 -3.60
N GLU A 54 3.82 -5.73 -3.42
CA GLU A 54 4.49 -7.03 -3.49
C GLU A 54 4.05 -7.97 -2.35
N GLN A 55 3.95 -7.46 -1.11
CA GLN A 55 3.51 -8.25 0.04
C GLN A 55 2.06 -8.76 -0.11
N LYS A 56 1.16 -7.90 -0.61
CA LYS A 56 -0.24 -8.28 -0.88
C LYS A 56 -0.38 -9.23 -2.06
N SER A 57 0.44 -9.07 -3.10
CA SER A 57 0.50 -10.00 -4.23
C SER A 57 0.94 -11.40 -3.78
N SER A 58 1.98 -11.47 -2.96
CA SER A 58 2.54 -12.74 -2.44
C SER A 58 1.56 -13.48 -1.53
N ARG A 59 0.75 -12.76 -0.74
CA ARG A 59 -0.25 -13.38 0.15
C ARG A 59 -1.45 -13.97 -0.60
N HIS A 60 -1.78 -13.43 -1.78
CA HIS A 60 -2.84 -13.95 -2.63
C HIS A 60 -2.45 -15.30 -3.27
N GLU A 61 -1.19 -15.46 -3.68
CA GLU A 61 -0.70 -16.70 -4.30
C GLU A 61 -0.70 -17.87 -3.30
N ALA A 62 -0.29 -17.63 -2.05
CA ALA A 62 -0.20 -18.66 -1.01
C ALA A 62 -1.56 -19.29 -0.61
N HIS A 63 -2.67 -18.53 -0.66
CA HIS A 63 -4.00 -19.05 -0.33
C HIS A 63 -4.65 -19.88 -1.46
N SER A 64 -4.13 -19.80 -2.69
CA SER A 64 -4.66 -20.54 -3.83
C SER A 64 -4.19 -22.00 -3.91
N SER A 65 -3.21 -22.41 -3.09
CA SER A 65 -2.51 -23.70 -3.22
C SER A 65 -3.05 -24.86 -2.37
N THR A 66 -4.11 -24.68 -1.57
CA THR A 66 -4.64 -25.74 -0.67
C THR A 66 -5.94 -26.39 -1.15
N ALA A 67 -6.55 -25.91 -2.24
CA ALA A 67 -7.78 -26.49 -2.79
C ALA A 67 -7.48 -27.43 -3.97
N GLY A 68 -6.88 -28.58 -3.70
CA GLY A 68 -6.62 -29.56 -4.75
C GLY A 68 -5.86 -30.79 -4.31
N ASN A 69 -6.50 -31.67 -3.53
CA ASN A 69 -6.17 -33.09 -3.64
C ASN A 69 -7.46 -33.91 -3.50
N GLN A 70 -7.75 -34.64 -4.57
CA GLN A 70 -8.91 -35.52 -4.77
C GLN A 70 -8.80 -36.80 -3.94
#